data_AF-A0A9P6EQX2-F1
#
_entry.id   AF-A0A9P6EQX2-F1
#
_cell.length_a   1.000
_cell.length_b   1.000
_cell.length_c   1.000
_cell.angle_alpha   90.00
_cell.angle_beta   90.00
_cell.angle_gamma   90.00
#
_symmetry.space_group_name_H-M   'P 1'
#
loop_
_entity.id
_entity.type
_entity.pdbx_description
1 polymer ?
#
loop_
_entity_poly.entity_id
_entity_poly.type
_entity_poly.pdbx_seq_one_letter_code
_entity_poly.pdbx_strand_id
1 'polypeptide(L)'
;PNFTGASLPRRNQGDREYYCCTMLTFFKPWRRGRELKASAQTWDDAFTAHPFSNEEESYMRNFNIRYECMDAQDDYRAQLKKG
;
A
#
# COMPACT_ATOMS: atom_id res chain seq x y z
N PRO A 1 18.50 17.07 9.10
CA PRO A 1 18.28 15.61 9.04
C PRO A 1 17.42 15.25 7.82
N ASN A 2 17.92 14.42 6.91
CA ASN A 2 17.10 13.87 5.83
C ASN A 2 16.27 12.73 6.41
N PHE A 3 14.99 12.97 6.68
CA PHE A 3 14.03 11.93 7.02
C PHE A 3 13.64 11.18 5.74
N THR A 4 14.52 10.29 5.29
CA THR A 4 14.14 9.30 4.28
C THR A 4 13.38 8.19 4.99
N GLY A 5 12.06 8.33 5.07
CA GLY A 5 11.18 7.26 5.55
C GLY A 5 11.31 5.99 4.71
N ALA A 6 10.86 4.86 5.26
CA ALA A 6 10.80 3.60 4.52
C ALA A 6 9.90 3.73 3.29
N SER A 7 10.20 2.96 2.24
CA SER A 7 9.37 2.91 1.03
C SER A 7 7.94 2.49 1.35
N LEU A 8 6.97 3.04 0.63
CA LEU A 8 5.56 2.68 0.77
C LEU A 8 5.35 1.17 0.56
N PRO A 9 4.50 0.50 1.33
CA PRO A 9 4.24 -0.93 1.16
C PRO A 9 3.63 -1.22 -0.22
N ARG A 10 4.00 -2.35 -0.80
CA ARG A 10 3.42 -2.86 -2.05
C ARG A 10 2.01 -3.40 -1.77
N ARG A 11 1.06 -3.19 -2.68
CA ARG A 11 -0.31 -3.71 -2.54
C ARG A 11 -0.38 -5.24 -2.50
N ASN A 12 0.43 -5.89 -3.35
CA ASN A 12 0.31 -7.31 -3.67
C ASN A 12 1.47 -8.16 -3.15
N GLN A 13 2.44 -7.55 -2.46
CA GLN A 13 3.64 -8.23 -1.98
C GLN A 13 4.00 -7.75 -0.58
N GLY A 14 4.39 -8.69 0.29
CA GLY A 14 4.77 -8.41 1.67
C GLY A 14 3.59 -8.47 2.64
N ASP A 15 3.64 -7.62 3.67
CA ASP A 15 2.66 -7.62 4.76
C ASP A 15 1.41 -6.82 4.39
N ARG A 16 0.30 -7.55 4.17
CA ARG A 16 -1.02 -7.00 3.85
C ARG A 16 -1.56 -6.13 4.98
N GLU A 17 -1.39 -6.53 6.24
CA GLU A 17 -1.87 -5.75 7.39
C GLU A 17 -1.14 -4.41 7.47
N TYR A 18 0.16 -4.41 7.19
CA TYR A 18 0.94 -3.18 7.12
C TYR A 18 0.51 -2.27 5.95
N TYR A 19 0.23 -2.84 4.77
CA TYR A 19 -0.34 -2.09 3.65
C TYR A 19 -1.67 -1.43 4.03
N CYS A 20 -2.61 -2.20 4.57
CA CYS A 20 -3.93 -1.73 4.99
C CYS A 20 -3.83 -0.61 6.05
N CYS A 21 -3.00 -0.80 7.07
CA CYS A 21 -2.70 0.21 8.08
C CYS A 21 -2.18 1.51 7.46
N THR A 22 -1.23 1.40 6.52
CA THR A 22 -0.61 2.56 5.86
C THR A 22 -1.64 3.33 5.02
N MET A 23 -2.47 2.64 4.24
CA MET A 23 -3.48 3.29 3.40
C MET A 23 -4.58 3.95 4.24
N LEU A 24 -5.04 3.28 5.31
CA LEU A 24 -5.98 3.89 6.26
C LEU A 24 -5.38 5.14 6.91
N THR A 25 -4.09 5.11 7.26
CA THR A 25 -3.40 6.24 7.87
C THR A 25 -3.36 7.47 6.94
N PHE A 26 -3.30 7.26 5.63
CA PHE A 26 -3.28 8.37 4.66
C PHE A 26 -4.65 8.93 4.32
N PHE A 27 -5.64 8.06 4.13
CA PHE A 27 -6.91 8.46 3.49
C PHE A 27 -8.09 8.52 4.46
N LYS A 28 -8.07 7.73 5.53
CA LYS A 28 -9.10 7.85 6.56
C LYS A 28 -8.79 9.06 7.44
N PRO A 29 -9.73 9.96 7.75
CA PRO A 29 -9.48 11.01 8.73
C PRO A 29 -9.33 10.43 10.14
N TRP A 30 -8.25 10.76 10.85
CA TRP A 30 -8.04 10.32 12.23
C TRP A 30 -7.25 11.34 13.05
N ARG A 31 -7.52 11.37 14.34
CA ARG A 31 -6.77 12.07 15.39
C ARG A 31 -6.17 11.09 16.41
N ARG A 32 -6.76 9.91 16.55
CA ARG A 32 -6.28 8.83 17.44
C ARG A 32 -6.27 7.50 16.69
N GLY A 33 -5.31 6.63 16.97
CA GLY A 33 -5.20 5.33 16.29
C GLY A 33 -6.44 4.44 16.41
N ARG A 34 -7.27 4.62 17.45
CA ARG A 34 -8.55 3.89 17.62
C ARG A 34 -9.61 4.25 16.57
N GLU A 35 -9.47 5.40 15.91
CA GLU A 35 -10.37 5.80 14.82
C GLU A 35 -10.01 5.09 13.51
N LEU A 36 -8.76 4.61 13.37
CA LEU A 36 -8.35 3.85 12.21
C LEU A 36 -8.95 2.44 12.21
N LYS A 37 -8.92 1.75 13.35
CA LYS A 37 -9.37 0.36 13.50
C LYS A 37 -9.93 0.07 14.89
N ALA A 38 -11.00 -0.73 14.97
CA ALA A 38 -11.53 -1.24 16.25
C ALA A 38 -10.61 -2.32 16.87
N SER A 39 -10.57 -2.43 18.19
CA SER A 39 -9.60 -3.30 18.88
C SER A 39 -9.66 -4.79 18.50
N ALA A 40 -10.84 -5.30 18.13
CA ALA A 40 -11.04 -6.70 17.74
C ALA A 40 -10.99 -6.94 16.22
N GLN A 41 -10.82 -5.88 15.42
CA GLN A 41 -10.86 -5.92 13.96
C GLN A 41 -9.44 -6.14 13.39
N THR A 42 -9.27 -6.76 12.21
CA THR A 42 -7.98 -6.78 11.49
C THR A 42 -7.78 -5.53 10.62
N TRP A 43 -6.54 -5.17 10.27
CA TRP A 43 -6.32 -3.99 9.42
C TRP A 43 -6.95 -4.16 8.05
N ASP A 44 -6.94 -5.38 7.50
CA ASP A 44 -7.64 -5.71 6.26
C ASP A 44 -9.16 -5.53 6.39
N ASP A 45 -9.78 -5.96 7.49
CA ASP A 45 -11.21 -5.71 7.73
C ASP A 45 -11.52 -4.20 7.78
N ALA A 46 -10.67 -3.41 8.44
CA ALA A 46 -10.83 -1.97 8.56
C ALA A 46 -10.65 -1.25 7.23
N PHE A 47 -9.73 -1.74 6.41
CA PHE A 47 -9.48 -1.24 5.08
C PHE A 47 -10.68 -1.54 4.18
N THR A 48 -11.15 -2.79 4.17
CA THR A 48 -12.28 -3.23 3.34
C THR A 48 -13.60 -2.54 3.72
N ALA A 49 -13.77 -2.21 5.01
CA ALA A 49 -14.95 -1.49 5.49
C ALA A 49 -14.92 0.03 5.22
N HIS A 50 -13.74 0.61 4.92
CA HIS A 50 -13.63 2.04 4.69
C HIS A 50 -14.01 2.39 3.24
N PRO A 51 -14.98 3.30 3.01
CA PRO A 51 -15.40 3.68 1.66
C PRO A 51 -14.39 4.66 1.06
N PHE A 52 -13.33 4.14 0.46
CA PHE A 52 -12.40 4.95 -0.31
C PHE A 52 -13.12 5.57 -1.52
N SER A 53 -12.81 6.83 -1.81
CA SER A 53 -13.23 7.49 -3.03
C SER A 53 -12.43 6.99 -4.23
N ASN A 54 -12.98 7.16 -5.43
CA ASN A 54 -12.31 6.81 -6.68
C ASN A 54 -10.95 7.54 -6.83
N GLU A 55 -10.83 8.76 -6.31
CA GLU A 55 -9.58 9.52 -6.32
C GLU A 55 -8.53 8.88 -5.41
N GLU A 56 -8.91 8.47 -4.20
CA GLU A 56 -8.03 7.79 -3.25
C GLU A 56 -7.58 6.42 -3.78
N GLU A 57 -8.47 5.66 -4.40
CA GLU A 57 -8.11 4.42 -5.09
C GLU A 57 -7.13 4.65 -6.24
N SER A 58 -7.31 5.72 -7.01
CA SER A 58 -6.38 6.11 -8.06
C SER A 58 -5.00 6.44 -7.49
N TYR A 59 -4.93 7.16 -6.36
CA TYR A 59 -3.67 7.42 -5.66
C TYR A 59 -3.02 6.13 -5.15
N MET A 60 -3.79 5.23 -4.54
CA MET A 60 -3.30 3.92 -4.09
C MET A 60 -2.72 3.10 -5.24
N ARG A 61 -3.36 3.11 -6.42
CA ARG A 61 -2.82 2.50 -7.64
C ARG A 61 -1.52 3.17 -8.08
N ASN A 62 -1.47 4.50 -8.06
CA ASN A 62 -0.28 5.26 -8.46
C ASN A 62 0.93 4.98 -7.56
N PHE A 63 0.72 4.76 -6.26
CA PHE A 63 1.79 4.34 -5.34
C PHE A 63 2.42 3.00 -5.75
N ASN A 64 1.66 2.16 -6.44
CA ASN A 64 2.10 0.84 -6.90
C ASN A 64 2.85 0.88 -8.24
N ILE A 65 2.65 1.91 -9.08
CA ILE A 65 3.23 2.00 -10.43
C ILE A 65 4.75 1.85 -10.42
N ARG A 66 5.44 2.46 -9.45
CA ARG A 66 6.91 2.35 -9.34
C ARG A 66 7.35 0.90 -9.22
N TYR A 67 6.60 0.09 -8.48
CA TYR A 67 6.89 -1.31 -8.28
C TYR A 67 6.55 -2.14 -9.51
N GLU A 68 5.43 -1.86 -10.17
CA GLU A 68 5.04 -2.50 -11.43
C GLU A 68 6.10 -2.29 -12.52
N CYS A 69 6.64 -1.07 -12.66
CA CYS A 69 7.72 -0.79 -13.60
C CYS A 69 9.03 -1.52 -13.24
N MET A 70 9.33 -1.64 -11.95
CA MET A 70 10.53 -2.34 -11.47
C MET A 70 10.43 -3.85 -11.76
N ASP A 71 9.27 -4.45 -11.44
CA ASP A 71 9.00 -5.86 -11.69
C ASP A 71 9.04 -6.16 -13.20
N ALA A 72 8.44 -5.30 -14.04
CA ALA A 72 8.50 -5.44 -15.50
C ALA A 72 9.94 -5.38 -16.07
N GLN A 73 10.79 -4.51 -15.51
CA GLN A 73 12.20 -4.44 -15.89
C GLN A 73 12.95 -5.73 -15.53
N ASP A 74 12.71 -6.25 -14.33
CA ASP A 74 13.38 -7.45 -13.85
C ASP A 74 12.91 -8.70 -14.62
N ASP A 75 11.62 -8.79 -14.95
CA ASP A 75 11.06 -9.84 -15.81
C ASP A 75 11.72 -9.84 -17.19
N TYR A 76 11.86 -8.67 -17.82
CA TYR A 76 12.53 -8.53 -19.11
C TYR A 76 14.00 -8.99 -19.04
N ARG A 77 14.73 -8.58 -17.99
CA ARG A 77 16.12 -9.02 -17.77
C ARG A 77 16.22 -10.52 -17.53
N ALA A 78 15.28 -11.12 -16.81
CA ALA A 78 15.25 -12.54 -16.56
C ALA A 78 14.99 -13.34 -17.85
N GLN A 79 14.14 -12.83 -18.74
CA GLN A 79 13.91 -13.43 -20.07
C GLN A 79 15.18 -13.41 -20.94
N LEU A 80 15.91 -12.29 -20.96
CA LEU A 80 17.17 -12.17 -21.72
C LEU A 80 18.28 -13.12 -21.24
N LYS A 81 18.30 -13.49 -19.95
CA LYS A 81 19.28 -14.44 -19.41
C LYS A 81 18.94 -15.91 -19.70
N LYS A 82 17.71 -16.19 -20.12
CA LYS A 82 17.23 -17.55 -20.41
C LYS A 82 17.39 -17.94 -21.88
N GLY A 83 17.54 -16.97 -22.78
CA GLY A 83 17.88 -17.17 -24.20
C GLY A 83 19.39 -17.15 -24.41
#